data_AF-A0A822FXA9-F1
#
_entry.id   AF-A0A822FXA9-F1
#
_cell.length_a   1.000
_cell.length_b   1.000
_cell.length_c   1.000
_cell.angle_alpha   90.00
_cell.angle_beta   90.00
_cell.angle_gamma   90.00
#
_symmetry.space_group_name_H-M   'P 1'
#
loop_
_entity.id
_entity.type
_entity.pdbx_description
1 polymer ?
#
loop_
_entity_poly.entity_id
_entity_poly.type
_entity_poly.pdbx_seq_one_letter_code
_entity_poly.pdbx_strand_id
1 'polypeptide(L)'
;MQKLINHVRNCNEFTFDTVGEKSTKQLTLIQIQTIPQQLPFFVILVELAHLPPINSLVHLQIKQLFELIFKFRNNIYSWVPLRKEIYPAIIYQWFEWPIETSVVNFQLKFF
;
A
#
# COMPACT_ATOMS: atom_id res chain seq x y z
N MET A 1 -15.15 -2.34 -5.60
CA MET A 1 -14.07 -3.03 -4.88
C MET A 1 -13.62 -4.33 -5.56
N GLN A 2 -14.50 -5.29 -5.88
CA GLN A 2 -14.09 -6.59 -6.45
C GLN A 2 -13.21 -6.51 -7.72
N LYS A 3 -13.50 -5.58 -8.63
CA LYS A 3 -12.68 -5.35 -9.83
C LYS A 3 -11.23 -4.97 -9.49
N LEU A 4 -11.05 -4.13 -8.47
CA LEU A 4 -9.72 -3.70 -8.00
C LEU A 4 -8.96 -4.86 -7.36
N ILE A 5 -9.62 -5.65 -6.52
CA ILE A 5 -9.04 -6.85 -5.90
C ILE A 5 -8.57 -7.84 -6.97
N ASN A 6 -9.40 -8.10 -7.98
CA ASN A 6 -9.04 -9.00 -9.08
C ASN A 6 -7.84 -8.46 -9.88
N HIS A 7 -7.78 -7.15 -10.10
CA HIS A 7 -6.65 -6.51 -10.77
C HIS A 7 -5.35 -6.65 -9.97
N VAL A 8 -5.37 -6.30 -8.69
CA VAL A 8 -4.21 -6.39 -7.79
C VAL A 8 -3.71 -7.82 -7.63
N ARG A 9 -4.62 -8.81 -7.64
CA ARG A 9 -4.24 -10.22 -7.59
C ARG A 9 -3.32 -10.63 -8.75
N ASN A 10 -3.50 -10.04 -9.92
CA ASN A 10 -2.72 -10.30 -11.13
C ASN A 10 -1.51 -9.37 -11.28
N CYS A 11 -1.27 -8.46 -10.32
CA CYS A 11 -0.11 -7.59 -10.28
C CYS A 11 0.94 -8.13 -9.31
N ASN A 12 2.20 -7.95 -9.68
CA ASN A 12 3.34 -8.32 -8.85
C ASN A 12 4.25 -7.13 -8.54
N GLU A 13 3.94 -5.94 -9.07
CA GLU A 13 4.78 -4.75 -8.95
C GLU A 13 3.91 -3.56 -8.55
N PHE A 14 4.39 -2.82 -7.56
CA PHE A 14 3.65 -1.71 -6.95
C PHE A 14 4.61 -0.59 -6.59
N THR A 15 4.21 0.67 -6.80
CA THR A 15 4.86 1.80 -6.13
C THR A 15 4.05 2.22 -4.92
N PHE A 16 4.74 2.65 -3.87
CA PHE A 16 4.18 3.25 -2.69
C PHE A 16 4.68 4.68 -2.57
N ASP A 17 3.75 5.57 -2.25
CA ASP A 17 4.03 6.92 -1.82
C ASP A 17 3.07 7.29 -0.69
N THR A 18 3.50 8.19 0.18
CA THR A 18 2.73 8.58 1.36
C THR A 18 2.74 10.08 1.53
N VAL A 19 1.57 10.61 1.89
CA VAL A 19 1.43 12.02 2.26
C VAL A 19 1.11 12.09 3.75
N GLY A 20 1.88 12.92 4.45
CA GLY A 20 1.62 13.27 5.84
C GLY A 20 1.14 14.70 5.98
N GLU A 21 0.41 14.98 7.05
CA GLU A 21 0.05 16.34 7.44
C GLU A 21 1.30 17.10 7.92
N LYS A 22 1.51 18.33 7.42
CA LYS A 22 2.75 19.09 7.68
C LYS A 22 2.95 19.44 9.17
N SER A 23 1.87 19.67 9.91
CA SER A 23 1.89 20.10 11.31
C SER A 23 2.12 18.94 12.28
N THR A 24 1.40 17.84 12.08
CA THR A 24 1.39 16.68 13.00
C THR A 24 2.35 15.58 12.58
N LYS A 25 2.82 15.61 11.33
CA LYS A 25 3.54 14.50 10.67
C LYS A 25 2.75 13.19 10.66
N GLN A 26 1.44 13.26 10.87
CA GLN A 26 0.57 12.10 10.82
C GLN A 26 0.39 11.69 9.37
N LEU A 27 0.51 10.38 9.09
CA LEU A 27 0.18 9.82 7.78
C LEU A 27 -1.31 10.06 7.50
N THR A 28 -1.63 10.68 6.36
CA THR A 28 -3.01 11.00 5.97
C THR A 28 -3.46 10.24 4.74
N LEU A 29 -2.54 9.96 3.81
CA LEU A 29 -2.84 9.30 2.56
C LEU A 29 -1.74 8.31 2.21
N ILE A 30 -2.16 7.11 1.79
CA ILE A 30 -1.30 6.14 1.12
C ILE A 30 -1.71 6.12 -0.35
N GLN A 31 -0.76 6.34 -1.24
CA GLN A 31 -0.92 6.19 -2.68
C GLN A 31 -0.20 4.94 -3.14
N ILE A 32 -0.93 4.05 -3.82
CA ILE A 32 -0.38 2.81 -4.36
C ILE A 32 -0.65 2.78 -5.86
N GLN A 33 0.38 2.71 -6.68
CA GLN A 33 0.22 2.50 -8.12
C GLN A 33 0.57 1.07 -8.48
N THR A 34 -0.34 0.40 -9.21
CA THR A 34 -0.08 -0.94 -9.74
C THR A 34 0.76 -0.84 -11.01
N ILE A 35 1.72 -1.73 -11.18
CA ILE A 35 2.49 -1.88 -12.42
C ILE A 35 2.19 -3.28 -12.98
N PRO A 36 1.10 -3.44 -13.74
CA PRO A 36 0.77 -4.73 -14.34
C PRO A 36 1.61 -4.99 -15.60
N GLN A 37 1.70 -6.26 -16.01
CA GLN A 37 2.29 -6.62 -17.31
C GLN A 37 1.44 -6.14 -18.50
N GLN A 38 0.13 -5.95 -18.28
CA GLN A 38 -0.84 -5.51 -19.28
C GLN A 38 -1.72 -4.41 -18.70
N LEU A 39 -2.05 -3.40 -19.51
CA LEU A 39 -2.91 -2.30 -19.13
C LEU A 39 -4.33 -2.79 -18.73
N PRO A 40 -5.04 -2.05 -17.86
CA PRO A 40 -4.72 -0.72 -17.33
C PRO A 40 -3.87 -0.73 -16.05
N PHE A 41 -3.14 0.34 -15.76
CA PHE A 41 -2.64 0.59 -14.40
C PHE A 41 -3.70 1.31 -13.56
N PHE A 42 -3.68 1.08 -12.24
CA PHE A 42 -4.52 1.79 -11.30
C PHE A 42 -3.68 2.55 -10.27
N VAL A 43 -4.19 3.72 -9.87
CA VAL A 43 -3.74 4.47 -8.71
C VAL A 43 -4.81 4.32 -7.63
N ILE A 44 -4.41 3.79 -6.49
CA ILE A 44 -5.24 3.53 -5.33
C ILE A 44 -4.90 4.56 -4.28
N LEU A 45 -5.90 5.30 -3.81
CA LEU A 45 -5.77 6.31 -2.78
C LEU A 45 -6.48 5.82 -1.51
N VAL A 46 -5.74 5.73 -0.41
CA VAL A 46 -6.28 5.30 0.89
C VAL A 46 -6.14 6.45 1.88
N GLU A 47 -7.23 7.18 2.08
CA GLU A 47 -7.30 8.27 3.06
C GLU A 47 -7.57 7.72 4.46
N LEU A 48 -6.66 8.00 5.39
CA LEU A 48 -6.67 7.42 6.73
C LEU A 48 -7.63 8.16 7.70
N ALA A 49 -8.04 9.38 7.37
CA ALA A 49 -8.98 10.17 8.17
C ALA A 49 -10.43 9.68 8.08
N HIS A 50 -10.77 8.93 7.02
CA HIS A 50 -12.14 8.55 6.69
C HIS A 50 -12.32 7.04 6.52
N LEU A 51 -11.60 6.27 7.34
CA LEU A 51 -11.63 4.82 7.24
C LEU A 51 -12.98 4.25 7.69
N PRO A 52 -13.46 3.19 7.02
CA PRO A 52 -14.68 2.53 7.43
C PRO A 52 -14.45 1.77 8.76
N PRO A 53 -15.52 1.51 9.54
CA PRO A 53 -15.43 0.75 10.79
C PRO A 53 -14.72 -0.60 10.60
N ILE A 54 -13.93 -1.02 11.60
CA ILE A 54 -13.11 -2.25 11.53
C ILE A 54 -13.94 -3.51 11.21
N ASN A 55 -15.18 -3.57 11.68
CA ASN A 55 -16.11 -4.68 11.45
C ASN A 55 -16.88 -4.58 10.12
N SER A 56 -16.65 -3.54 9.32
CA SER A 56 -17.35 -3.36 8.05
C SER A 56 -16.77 -4.24 6.93
N LEU A 57 -17.62 -4.62 5.98
CA LEU A 57 -17.19 -5.36 4.78
C LEU A 57 -16.13 -4.58 3.99
N VAL A 58 -16.23 -3.26 3.93
CA VAL A 58 -15.27 -2.41 3.21
C VAL A 58 -13.89 -2.48 3.87
N HIS A 59 -13.83 -2.46 5.21
CA HIS A 59 -12.57 -2.61 5.94
C HIS A 59 -11.92 -3.97 5.67
N LEU A 60 -12.71 -5.06 5.66
CA LEU A 60 -12.22 -6.40 5.31
C LEU A 60 -11.66 -6.45 3.88
N GLN A 61 -12.31 -5.76 2.93
CA GLN A 61 -11.81 -5.67 1.55
C GLN A 61 -10.52 -4.85 1.44
N ILE A 62 -10.35 -3.80 2.24
CA ILE A 62 -9.11 -3.03 2.32
C ILE A 62 -7.99 -3.91 2.89
N LYS A 63 -8.27 -4.65 3.97
CA LYS A 63 -7.31 -5.62 4.53
C LYS A 63 -6.88 -6.64 3.47
N GLN A 64 -7.84 -7.26 2.78
CA GLN A 64 -7.56 -8.21 1.69
C GLN A 64 -6.71 -7.58 0.56
N LEU A 65 -6.96 -6.31 0.23
CA LEU A 65 -6.17 -5.58 -0.76
C LEU A 65 -4.71 -5.46 -0.34
N PHE A 66 -4.44 -5.05 0.90
CA PHE A 66 -3.08 -4.93 1.43
C PHE A 66 -2.38 -6.29 1.57
N GLU A 67 -3.08 -7.34 2.00
CA GLU A 67 -2.56 -8.71 2.02
C GLU A 67 -2.11 -9.18 0.62
N LEU A 68 -2.88 -8.85 -0.43
CA LEU A 68 -2.50 -9.18 -1.82
C LEU A 68 -1.31 -8.38 -2.34
N ILE A 69 -1.09 -7.16 -1.81
CA ILE A 69 0.03 -6.29 -2.19
C ILE A 69 1.32 -6.72 -1.46
N PHE A 70 1.20 -7.13 -0.19
CA PHE A 70 2.33 -7.58 0.64
C PHE A 70 2.63 -9.08 0.56
N LYS A 71 2.03 -9.80 -0.40
CA LYS A 71 2.26 -11.25 -0.60
C LYS A 71 3.67 -11.53 -1.13
N PHE A 72 4.18 -12.72 -0.81
CA PHE A 72 5.40 -13.27 -1.37
C PHE A 72 5.46 -13.16 -2.90
N ARG A 73 6.65 -12.78 -3.43
CA ARG A 73 6.97 -12.51 -4.86
C ARG A 73 6.48 -11.18 -5.42
N ASN A 74 5.78 -10.35 -4.66
CA ASN A 74 5.58 -8.97 -5.09
C ASN A 74 6.86 -8.16 -4.86
N ASN A 75 7.01 -7.12 -5.68
CA ASN A 75 7.99 -6.06 -5.52
C ASN A 75 7.27 -4.75 -5.21
N ILE A 76 7.68 -4.12 -4.12
CA ILE A 76 7.25 -2.76 -3.77
C ILE A 76 8.41 -1.81 -3.97
N TYR A 77 8.14 -0.75 -4.70
CA TYR A 77 9.05 0.34 -4.95
C TYR A 77 8.63 1.53 -4.10
N SER A 78 9.55 2.09 -3.32
CA SER A 78 9.31 3.25 -2.44
C SER A 78 10.46 4.22 -2.54
N TRP A 79 10.20 5.52 -2.32
CA TRP A 79 11.24 6.54 -2.38
C TRP A 79 12.15 6.48 -1.17
N VAL A 80 11.58 6.38 0.03
CA VAL A 80 12.34 6.18 1.28
C VAL A 80 12.11 4.75 1.78
N PRO A 81 12.76 4.28 2.88
CA PRO A 81 12.49 2.94 3.39
C PRO A 81 10.99 2.76 3.66
N LEU A 82 10.32 1.85 2.94
CA LEU A 82 8.87 1.62 3.01
C LEU A 82 8.34 1.55 4.43
N ARG A 83 9.07 0.89 5.34
CA ARG A 83 8.69 0.82 6.77
C ARG A 83 8.42 2.20 7.34
N LYS A 84 9.22 3.22 7.03
CA LYS A 84 9.03 4.59 7.52
C LYS A 84 7.79 5.27 6.92
N GLU A 85 7.45 4.96 5.67
CA GLU A 85 6.27 5.51 4.98
C GLU A 85 4.98 4.95 5.59
N ILE A 86 4.92 3.63 5.79
CA ILE A 86 3.67 2.94 6.15
C ILE A 86 3.57 2.53 7.63
N TYR A 87 4.60 2.77 8.46
CA TYR A 87 4.57 2.42 9.89
C TYR A 87 3.32 2.92 10.62
N PRO A 88 2.85 4.17 10.41
CA PRO A 88 1.65 4.65 11.05
C PRO A 88 0.39 3.86 10.68
N ALA A 89 0.38 3.18 9.53
CA ALA A 89 -0.76 2.39 9.07
C ALA A 89 -0.85 0.99 9.70
N ILE A 90 0.18 0.52 10.40
CA ILE A 90 0.18 -0.78 11.09
C ILE A 90 -0.95 -0.85 12.13
N ILE A 91 -1.32 0.29 12.73
CA ILE A 91 -2.41 0.37 13.72
C ILE A 91 -3.76 -0.11 13.19
N TYR A 92 -3.95 -0.09 11.85
CA TYR A 92 -5.19 -0.52 11.21
C TYR A 92 -5.25 -2.02 10.95
N GLN A 93 -4.21 -2.80 11.30
CA GLN A 93 -4.17 -4.26 11.19
C GLN A 93 -4.45 -4.79 9.76
N TRP A 94 -4.13 -3.99 8.74
CA TRP A 94 -4.26 -4.40 7.33
C TRP A 94 -3.15 -5.32 6.87
N PHE A 95 -2.02 -5.30 7.57
CA PHE A 95 -0.85 -6.15 7.33
C PHE A 95 -0.04 -6.25 8.62
N GLU A 96 0.84 -7.25 8.68
CA GLU A 96 1.78 -7.45 9.77
C GLU A 96 3.21 -7.18 9.29
N TRP A 97 4.08 -6.76 10.21
CA TRP A 97 5.51 -6.58 9.92
C TRP A 97 6.31 -7.66 10.68
N PRO A 98 7.31 -8.31 10.05
CA PRO A 98 7.84 -8.06 8.71
C PRO A 98 6.90 -8.51 7.58
N ILE A 99 6.89 -7.75 6.48
CA ILE A 99 6.23 -8.17 5.24
C ILE A 99 7.12 -9.14 4.47
N GLU A 100 6.52 -10.07 3.74
CA GLU A 100 7.23 -11.06 2.91
C GLU A 100 7.59 -10.55 1.50
N THR A 101 7.10 -9.37 1.15
CA THR A 101 7.35 -8.70 -0.13
C THR A 101 8.78 -8.16 -0.23
N SER A 102 9.35 -8.25 -1.43
CA SER A 102 10.60 -7.58 -1.77
C SER A 102 10.40 -6.07 -1.83
N VAL A 103 11.25 -5.31 -1.14
CA VAL A 103 11.18 -3.84 -1.11
C VAL A 103 12.42 -3.24 -1.75
N VAL A 104 12.20 -2.42 -2.78
CA VAL A 104 13.23 -1.62 -3.45
C VAL A 104 13.10 -0.18 -2.98
N ASN A 105 14.14 0.30 -2.29
CA ASN A 105 14.27 1.69 -1.91
C ASN A 105 15.01 2.47 -3.02
N PHE A 106 14.32 3.39 -3.69
CA PHE A 106 14.90 4.19 -4.76
C PHE A 106 15.93 5.20 -4.26
N GLN A 107 15.80 5.74 -3.04
CA GLN A 107 16.80 6.68 -2.50
C GLN A 107 18.21 6.09 -2.53
N LEU A 108 18.38 4.80 -2.22
CA LEU A 108 19.69 4.13 -2.24
C LEU A 108 20.26 3.91 -3.66
N LYS A 109 19.45 4.08 -4.70
CA LYS A 109 19.88 3.89 -6.09
C LYS A 109 20.26 5.19 -6.79
N PHE A 110 19.77 6.33 -6.28
CA PHE A 110 19.93 7.64 -6.93
C PHE A 110 20.72 8.65 -6.08
N PHE A 111 21.03 8.33 -4.83
CA PHE A 111 21.82 9.16 -3.90
C PHE A 111 22.80 8.28 -3.12
#